data_AF-A0A950AEC5-F1
#
_entry.id   AF-A0A950AEC5-F1
#
_cell.length_a   1.000
_cell.length_b   1.000
_cell.length_c   1.000
_cell.angle_alpha   90.00
_cell.angle_beta   90.00
_cell.angle_gamma   90.00
#
_symmetry.space_group_name_H-M   'P 1'
#
loop_
_entity.id
_entity.type
_entity.pdbx_description
1 polymer ?
#
loop_
_entity_poly.entity_id
_entity_poly.type
_entity_poly.pdbx_seq_one_letter_code
_entity_poly.pdbx_strand_id
1 'polypeptide(L)'
;MKSIWKGSIAFGLVHIPVRLYPATETQGISSNLLYKKDLSRIRYQRIAESTGQEVSPDNIVRGYEVEKDQYVVLSDEELDNIAPEKSA
;
A
#
# COMPACT_ATOMS: atom_id res chain seq x y z
N MET A 1 -17.11 -13.14 -11.16
CA MET A 1 -16.95 -13.07 -9.69
C MET A 1 -15.68 -13.80 -9.26
N LYS A 2 -14.67 -13.08 -8.78
CA LYS A 2 -13.44 -13.64 -8.19
C LYS A 2 -13.64 -13.78 -6.68
N SER A 3 -13.26 -14.92 -6.10
CA SER A 3 -13.30 -15.10 -4.64
C SER A 3 -12.27 -14.17 -4.00
N ILE A 4 -12.66 -13.42 -2.97
CA ILE A 4 -11.74 -12.57 -2.20
C ILE A 4 -10.89 -13.39 -1.24
N TRP A 5 -11.42 -14.53 -0.80
CA TRP A 5 -10.74 -15.40 0.15
C TRP A 5 -11.15 -16.85 -0.04
N LYS A 6 -10.22 -17.77 0.25
CA LYS A 6 -10.44 -19.20 0.28
C LYS A 6 -9.89 -19.71 1.61
N GLY A 7 -10.66 -20.54 2.30
CA GLY A 7 -10.22 -21.15 3.54
C GLY A 7 -11.18 -22.25 3.95
N SER A 8 -11.21 -22.54 5.23
CA SER A 8 -12.06 -23.60 5.78
C SER A 8 -12.70 -23.16 7.08
N ILE A 9 -13.91 -23.67 7.31
CA ILE A 9 -14.62 -23.56 8.58
C ILE A 9 -14.59 -24.93 9.22
N ALA A 10 -14.06 -25.00 10.43
CA ALA A 10 -14.02 -26.21 11.23
C ALA A 10 -14.97 -26.09 12.43
N PHE A 11 -15.76 -27.13 12.67
CA PHE A 11 -16.57 -27.27 13.88
C PHE A 11 -16.52 -28.72 14.37
N GLY A 12 -16.04 -28.92 15.59
CA GLY A 12 -15.74 -30.24 16.13
C GLY A 12 -14.72 -30.98 15.25
N LEU A 13 -15.15 -32.08 14.61
CA LEU A 13 -14.34 -32.92 13.72
C LEU A 13 -14.64 -32.69 12.22
N VAL A 14 -15.53 -31.75 11.89
CA VAL A 14 -15.93 -31.48 10.50
C VAL A 14 -15.14 -30.29 9.98
N HIS A 15 -14.53 -30.46 8.80
CA HIS A 15 -13.75 -29.43 8.13
C HIS A 15 -14.31 -29.17 6.73
N ILE A 16 -14.91 -27.99 6.53
CA ILE A 16 -15.60 -27.63 5.28
C ILE A 16 -14.82 -26.54 4.56
N PRO A 17 -14.36 -26.77 3.31
CA PRO A 17 -13.73 -25.74 2.52
C PRO A 17 -14.77 -24.71 2.06
N VAL A 18 -14.46 -23.43 2.22
CA VAL A 18 -15.34 -22.32 1.85
C VAL A 18 -14.62 -21.32 0.95
N ARG A 19 -15.41 -20.60 0.15
CA ARG A 19 -14.94 -19.49 -0.68
C ARG A 19 -15.80 -18.28 -0.39
N LEU A 20 -15.16 -17.16 -0.08
CA LEU A 20 -15.84 -15.92 0.21
C LEU A 20 -15.94 -15.07 -1.06
N TYR A 21 -17.15 -14.59 -1.33
CA TYR A 21 -17.47 -13.73 -2.47
C TYR A 21 -18.10 -12.43 -1.97
N PRO A 22 -17.78 -11.28 -2.58
CA PRO A 22 -18.44 -10.03 -2.25
C PRO A 22 -19.91 -10.08 -2.68
N ALA A 23 -20.82 -9.66 -1.79
CA ALA A 23 -22.26 -9.63 -2.07
C ALA A 23 -22.64 -8.49 -3.02
N THR A 24 -21.83 -7.43 -3.07
CA THR A 24 -22.00 -6.27 -3.94
C THR A 24 -20.67 -5.94 -4.61
N GLU A 25 -20.74 -5.45 -5.84
CA GLU A 25 -19.58 -4.99 -6.60
C GLU A 25 -19.78 -3.51 -6.94
N THR A 26 -18.87 -2.65 -6.49
CA THR A 26 -18.88 -1.24 -6.89
C THR A 26 -18.35 -1.14 -8.31
N GLN A 27 -19.24 -0.94 -9.27
CA GLN A 27 -18.87 -0.62 -10.64
C GLN A 27 -18.51 0.87 -10.74
N GLY A 28 -17.26 1.19 -10.43
CA GLY A 28 -16.69 2.51 -10.66
C GLY A 28 -16.09 2.60 -12.06
N ILE A 29 -16.38 3.69 -12.78
CA ILE A 29 -15.64 4.02 -14.00
C ILE A 29 -14.25 4.48 -13.57
N SER A 30 -13.22 3.74 -13.99
CA SER A 30 -11.83 4.18 -13.79
C SER A 30 -11.56 5.40 -14.67
N SER A 31 -11.21 6.52 -14.06
CA SER A 31 -10.69 7.69 -14.78
C SER A 31 -9.16 7.62 -14.89
N ASN A 32 -8.61 8.17 -15.96
CA ASN A 32 -7.18 8.41 -16.09
C ASN A 32 -6.92 9.91 -15.92
N LEU A 33 -5.83 10.26 -15.24
CA LEU A 33 -5.37 11.64 -15.19
C LEU A 33 -4.67 11.99 -16.50
N LEU A 34 -5.18 13.02 -17.19
CA LEU A 34 -4.67 13.49 -18.47
C LEU A 34 -4.16 14.92 -18.35
N TYR A 35 -3.08 15.24 -19.06
CA TYR A 35 -2.60 16.60 -19.21
C TYR A 35 -3.61 17.40 -20.04
N LYS A 36 -4.11 18.51 -19.50
CA LYS A 36 -5.23 19.28 -20.08
C LYS A 36 -5.00 19.76 -21.52
N LYS A 37 -3.73 19.97 -21.91
CA LYS A 37 -3.38 20.57 -23.20
C LYS A 37 -3.35 19.56 -24.35
N ASP A 38 -2.83 18.37 -24.12
CA ASP A 38 -2.56 17.36 -25.16
C ASP A 38 -3.22 15.99 -24.88
N LEU A 39 -3.94 15.88 -23.77
CA LEU A 39 -4.62 14.66 -23.32
C LEU A 39 -3.67 13.46 -23.11
N SER A 40 -2.37 13.71 -22.95
CA SER A 40 -1.40 12.68 -22.60
C SER A 40 -1.60 12.17 -21.17
N ARG A 41 -1.27 10.90 -20.91
CA ARG A 41 -1.38 10.33 -19.54
C ARG A 41 -0.31 10.91 -18.64
N ILE A 42 -0.70 11.31 -17.43
CA ILE A 42 0.23 11.75 -16.39
C ILE A 42 0.99 10.52 -15.84
N ARG A 43 2.32 10.66 -15.70
CA ARG A 43 3.18 9.70 -14.99
C ARG A 43 3.74 10.36 -13.74
N TYR A 44 3.91 9.58 -12.68
CA TYR A 44 4.52 10.03 -11.43
C TYR A 44 5.98 9.59 -11.39
N GLN A 45 6.87 10.51 -11.07
CA GLN A 45 8.28 10.26 -10.80
C GLN A 45 8.62 10.84 -9.43
N ARG A 46 9.49 10.16 -8.68
CA ARG A 46 10.00 10.65 -7.41
C ARG A 46 11.33 11.34 -7.69
N ILE A 47 11.45 12.61 -7.33
CA ILE A 47 12.60 13.45 -7.64
C ILE A 47 13.19 13.95 -6.32
N ALA A 48 14.51 13.84 -6.13
CA ALA A 48 15.19 14.38 -4.97
C ALA A 48 15.23 15.90 -5.06
N GLU A 49 14.79 16.59 -4.00
CA GLU A 49 14.68 18.06 -3.98
C GLU A 49 16.04 18.76 -4.13
N SER A 50 17.11 18.17 -3.57
CA SER A 50 18.44 18.76 -3.60
C SER A 50 19.13 18.67 -4.97
N THR A 51 18.89 17.60 -5.73
CA THR A 51 19.61 17.32 -7.00
C THR A 51 18.72 17.47 -8.24
N GLY A 52 17.40 17.46 -8.07
CA GLY A 52 16.45 17.44 -9.18
C GLY A 52 16.47 16.13 -10.00
N GLN A 53 17.11 15.08 -9.49
CA GLN A 53 17.24 13.79 -10.18
C GLN A 53 16.15 12.81 -9.77
N GLU A 54 15.72 11.95 -10.71
CA GLU A 54 14.79 10.85 -10.44
C GLU A 54 15.44 9.81 -9.51
N VAL A 55 14.69 9.37 -8.50
CA VAL A 55 15.15 8.42 -7.49
C VAL A 55 14.41 7.09 -7.64
N SER A 56 15.18 6.01 -7.79
CA SER A 56 14.64 4.64 -7.77
C SER A 56 13.99 4.32 -6.42
N PRO A 57 12.89 3.56 -6.37
CA PRO A 57 12.27 3.13 -5.10
C PRO A 57 13.26 2.53 -4.09
N ASP A 58 14.28 1.80 -4.55
CA ASP A 58 15.28 1.16 -3.69
C ASP A 58 16.16 2.16 -2.92
N ASN A 59 16.26 3.40 -3.43
CA ASN A 59 17.04 4.47 -2.83
C ASN A 59 16.19 5.42 -1.97
N ILE A 60 14.94 5.05 -1.67
CA ILE A 60 14.00 5.88 -0.89
C ILE A 60 13.79 5.25 0.47
N VAL A 61 14.18 5.99 1.50
CA VAL A 61 13.98 5.60 2.90
C VAL A 61 12.90 6.46 3.56
N ARG A 62 12.24 5.92 4.57
CA ARG A 62 11.28 6.67 5.39
C ARG A 62 12.04 7.40 6.49
N GLY A 63 12.04 8.72 6.43
CA GLY A 63 12.58 9.59 7.48
C GLY A 63 11.46 10.28 8.25
N TYR A 64 11.60 10.38 9.57
CA TYR A 64 10.74 11.18 10.44
C TYR A 64 11.50 12.43 10.89
N GLU A 65 10.86 13.60 10.75
CA GLU A 65 11.45 14.88 11.16
C GLU A 65 11.34 15.02 12.69
N VAL A 66 12.50 15.14 13.36
CA VAL A 66 12.58 15.29 14.83
C VAL A 66 12.79 16.76 15.20
N GLU A 67 13.61 17.45 14.41
CA GLU A 67 13.82 18.89 14.47
C GLU A 67 13.83 19.42 13.03
N LYS A 68 13.73 20.75 12.86
CA LYS A 68 13.69 21.38 11.55
C LYS A 68 14.89 20.93 10.70
N ASP A 69 14.59 20.35 9.53
CA ASP A 69 15.59 19.83 8.58
C ASP A 69 16.45 18.66 9.14
N GLN A 70 16.05 18.04 10.25
CA GLN A 70 16.69 16.86 10.83
C GLN A 70 15.77 15.64 10.80
N TYR A 71 16.21 14.61 10.07
CA TYR A 71 15.43 13.39 9.85
C TYR A 71 16.11 12.17 10.48
N VAL A 72 15.34 11.36 11.19
CA VAL A 72 15.74 10.02 11.62
C VAL A 72 15.12 8.99 10.67
N VAL A 73 15.95 8.14 10.07
CA VAL A 73 15.49 7.04 9.23
C VAL A 73 15.02 5.91 10.13
N LEU A 74 13.77 5.48 9.98
CA LEU A 74 13.23 4.29 10.65
C LEU A 74 13.06 3.20 9.60
N SER A 75 13.62 2.03 9.86
CA SER A 75 13.35 0.84 9.06
C SER A 75 11.96 0.27 9.37
N ASP A 76 11.36 -0.43 8.41
CA ASP A 76 10.10 -1.12 8.65
C ASP A 76 10.24 -2.19 9.76
N GLU A 77 11.44 -2.79 9.91
CA GLU A 77 11.76 -3.75 10.98
C GLU A 77 11.72 -3.12 12.37
N GLU A 78 12.24 -1.90 12.54
CA GLU A 78 12.15 -1.17 13.81
C GLU A 78 10.72 -0.80 14.16
N LEU A 79 9.91 -0.41 13.16
CA LEU A 79 8.49 -0.11 13.36
C LEU A 79 7.68 -1.34 13.79
N ASP A 80 7.95 -2.50 13.18
CA ASP A 80 7.29 -3.76 13.55
C ASP A 80 7.69 -4.21 14.96
N ASN A 81 8.93 -3.99 15.38
CA ASN A 81 9.39 -4.32 16.74
C ASN A 81 8.82 -3.39 17.83
N ILE A 82 8.41 -2.17 17.47
CA ILE A 82 7.84 -1.18 18.40
C ILE A 82 6.31 -1.25 18.43
N ALA A 83 5.68 -1.87 17.42
CA ALA A 83 4.23 -2.02 17.36
C ALA A 83 3.73 -2.76 18.61
N PRO A 84 2.79 -2.18 19.39
CA PRO A 84 2.19 -2.88 20.52
C PRO A 84 1.53 -4.16 20.00
N GLU A 85 1.63 -5.25 20.77
CA GLU A 85 0.97 -6.52 20.42
C GLU A 85 -0.47 -6.23 20.00
N LYS A 86 -0.82 -6.64 18.78
CA LYS A 86 -2.19 -6.54 18.28
C LYS A 86 -3.06 -7.35 19.23
N SER A 87 -3.78 -6.66 20.11
CA SER A 87 -4.82 -7.27 20.92
C SER A 87 -5.79 -7.97 19.99
N ALA A 88 -5.77 -9.31 20.07
CA ALA A 88 -6.63 -10.21 19.31
C ALA A 88 -8.10 -10.05 19.68
#